data_AF-V6Q5C6-F1
#
_entry.id   AF-V6Q5C6-F1
#
_cell.length_a   1.000
_cell.length_b   1.000
_cell.length_c   1.000
_cell.angle_alpha   90.00
_cell.angle_beta   90.00
_cell.angle_gamma   90.00
#
_symmetry.space_group_name_H-M   'P 1'
#
loop_
_entity.id
_entity.type
_entity.pdbx_description
1 polymer ?
#
loop_
_entity_poly.entity_id
_entity_poly.type
_entity_poly.pdbx_seq_one_letter_code
_entity_poly.pdbx_strand_id
1 'polypeptide(L)'
;MKRYIAVLLVVVFTLVGCQQPTSEQTDKQAKMDGKEWYASALAKGKEAIIDEEYDKALASFDLALEYQANDAEATLLKKQVEWYQKGQKLMEEGKEKEAEDVYIDLITSKNGSKTLKKQAEEQLEMWGKGERKTTSTTSEKSSVWNDNKQKALDEFISEWEQSMDQHYDKAYPNGQTINYYGVNLPGDFGDLSLSVNGQPISISLIGENQSTTYQVVAMYSNIERDYPRSSYWYLFTLKDGTPKILVTAQNQGNEQQTIDFTETQNAALIEGYRNIISH
;
A
#
# COMPACT_ATOMS: atom_id res chain seq x y z
N MET A 1 32.94 58.19 -19.81
CA MET A 1 34.41 58.14 -19.62
C MET A 1 34.74 58.54 -18.19
N LYS A 2 35.65 57.77 -17.55
CA LYS A 2 36.62 58.12 -16.48
C LYS A 2 36.29 59.37 -15.62
N ARG A 3 35.89 59.22 -14.35
CA ARG A 3 36.70 59.01 -13.12
C ARG A 3 37.32 60.31 -12.53
N TYR A 4 37.25 60.41 -11.18
CA TYR A 4 38.07 61.21 -10.24
C TYR A 4 37.65 62.68 -10.01
N ILE A 5 37.71 63.32 -8.83
CA ILE A 5 38.31 63.06 -7.50
C ILE A 5 37.56 63.89 -6.44
N ALA A 6 37.68 63.43 -5.19
CA ALA A 6 37.22 63.97 -3.90
C ALA A 6 37.42 65.48 -3.63
N VAL A 7 36.52 66.06 -2.83
CA VAL A 7 36.89 66.98 -1.73
C VAL A 7 36.03 66.68 -0.51
N LEU A 8 36.74 66.55 0.61
CA LEU A 8 36.37 66.17 1.96
C LEU A 8 36.07 67.44 2.77
N LEU A 9 35.02 67.48 3.60
CA LEU A 9 34.96 68.45 4.72
C LEU A 9 34.02 67.99 5.86
N VAL A 10 34.66 67.32 6.81
CA VAL A 10 34.55 67.42 8.27
C VAL A 10 33.16 67.60 8.89
N VAL A 11 32.70 66.55 9.59
CA VAL A 11 31.76 66.66 10.73
C VAL A 11 32.39 65.99 11.95
N VAL A 12 32.21 66.67 13.07
CA VAL A 12 32.96 66.65 14.33
C VAL A 12 32.85 65.33 15.10
N PHE A 13 34.00 64.89 15.61
CA PHE A 13 34.17 63.81 16.59
C PHE A 13 33.60 64.21 17.96
N THR A 14 32.74 63.36 18.52
CA THR A 14 32.74 63.09 19.98
C THR A 14 32.87 61.58 20.16
N LEU A 15 33.86 61.18 20.97
CA LEU A 15 34.21 59.79 21.25
C LEU A 15 33.27 59.21 22.32
N VAL A 16 32.58 58.12 22.00
CA VAL A 16 32.20 57.08 22.97
C VAL A 16 32.53 55.73 22.33
N GLY A 17 33.21 54.89 23.11
CA GLY A 17 33.98 53.74 22.67
C GLY A 17 33.19 52.58 22.05
N CYS A 18 33.95 51.70 21.39
CA CYS A 18 33.50 50.45 20.79
C CYS A 18 32.65 49.60 21.74
N GLN A 19 31.43 49.24 21.32
CA GLN A 19 30.79 47.98 21.66
C GLN A 19 29.74 47.63 20.59
N GLN A 20 29.71 46.35 20.23
CA GLN A 20 28.90 45.73 19.18
C GLN A 20 27.41 46.11 19.22
N PRO A 21 26.69 46.01 18.07
CA PRO A 21 25.26 46.21 18.04
C PRO A 21 24.55 45.30 19.06
N THR A 22 23.73 45.95 19.86
CA THR A 22 23.08 45.46 21.07
C THR A 22 22.16 44.28 20.77
N SER A 23 22.33 43.24 21.58
CA SER A 23 21.75 41.90 21.53
C SER A 23 20.30 41.83 21.99
N GLU A 24 19.39 42.62 21.41
CA GLU A 24 17.97 42.63 21.81
C GLU A 24 17.08 41.71 20.95
N GLN A 25 17.69 40.87 20.10
CA GLN A 25 17.00 39.76 19.41
C GLN A 25 17.57 38.37 19.77
N THR A 26 18.53 38.29 20.69
CA THR A 26 19.24 37.03 20.99
C THR A 26 18.88 36.41 22.34
N ASP A 27 17.82 36.88 23.02
CA ASP A 27 17.52 36.43 24.39
C ASP A 27 16.05 36.00 24.62
N LYS A 28 15.44 35.35 23.61
CA LYS A 28 14.28 34.46 23.83
C LYS A 28 14.62 32.98 23.67
N GLN A 29 15.92 32.65 23.70
CA GLN A 29 16.39 31.27 23.65
C GLN A 29 16.92 30.86 25.03
N ALA A 30 16.12 31.14 26.07
CA ALA A 30 16.36 30.70 27.44
C ALA A 30 15.42 29.54 27.78
N LYS A 31 15.97 28.32 27.72
CA LYS A 31 15.46 27.04 28.27
C LYS A 31 13.98 26.72 28.00
N MET A 32 13.66 26.35 26.76
CA MET A 32 12.61 25.35 26.54
C MET A 32 13.15 23.98 26.97
N ASP A 33 12.38 23.23 27.75
CA ASP A 33 12.72 21.84 28.08
C ASP A 33 12.62 20.95 26.82
N GLY A 34 13.23 19.75 26.83
CA GLY A 34 13.20 18.86 25.66
C GLY A 34 11.79 18.44 25.23
N LYS A 35 10.82 18.48 26.15
CA LYS A 35 9.41 18.13 25.90
C LYS A 35 8.65 19.29 25.25
N GLU A 36 8.99 20.52 25.58
CA GLU A 36 8.49 21.75 24.97
C GLU A 36 9.02 21.92 23.54
N TRP A 37 10.27 21.55 23.28
CA TRP A 37 10.83 21.47 21.93
C TRP A 37 10.11 20.42 21.07
N TYR A 38 9.86 19.23 21.62
CA TYR A 38 9.04 18.20 20.97
C TYR A 38 7.65 18.73 20.63
N ALA A 39 6.93 19.30 21.60
CA ALA A 39 5.56 19.79 21.39
C ALA A 39 5.50 20.90 20.34
N SER A 40 6.48 21.82 20.35
CA SER A 40 6.63 22.88 19.37
C SER A 40 6.88 22.33 17.96
N ALA A 41 7.78 21.35 17.82
CA ALA A 41 8.09 20.71 16.54
C ALA A 41 6.88 19.94 15.98
N LEU A 42 6.19 19.16 16.82
CA LEU A 42 4.97 18.43 16.44
C LEU A 42 3.86 19.38 15.98
N ALA A 43 3.66 20.51 16.68
CA ALA A 43 2.67 21.51 16.30
C ALA A 43 3.00 22.17 14.95
N LYS A 44 4.26 22.53 14.72
CA LYS A 44 4.72 23.06 13.42
C LYS A 44 4.53 22.07 12.28
N GLY A 45 4.77 20.79 12.51
CA GLY A 45 4.52 19.74 11.51
C GLY A 45 3.04 19.62 11.15
N LYS A 46 2.14 19.70 12.13
CA LYS A 46 0.69 19.69 11.90
C LYS A 46 0.20 20.94 11.18
N GLU A 47 0.76 22.11 11.49
CA GLU A 47 0.44 23.37 10.78
C GLU A 47 0.92 23.31 9.34
N ALA A 48 2.14 22.83 9.10
CA ALA A 48 2.70 22.68 7.76
C ALA A 48 1.88 21.69 6.90
N ILE A 49 1.22 20.69 7.49
CA ILE A 49 0.24 19.85 6.78
C ILE A 49 -0.96 20.68 6.30
N ILE A 50 -1.48 21.57 7.15
CA ILE A 50 -2.64 22.43 6.84
C ILE A 50 -2.27 23.42 5.72
N ASP A 51 -1.06 23.95 5.78
CA ASP A 51 -0.51 24.88 4.78
C ASP A 51 0.00 24.16 3.50
N GLU A 52 -0.13 22.84 3.43
CA GLU A 52 0.35 21.99 2.33
C GLU A 52 1.87 22.08 2.06
N GLU A 53 2.63 22.48 3.08
CA GLU A 53 4.09 22.59 3.06
C GLU A 53 4.74 21.27 3.51
N TYR A 54 4.50 20.19 2.77
CA TYR A 54 4.85 18.82 3.18
C TYR A 54 6.34 18.61 3.54
N ASP A 55 7.27 19.24 2.82
CA ASP A 55 8.71 19.15 3.14
C ASP A 55 9.03 19.78 4.51
N LYS A 56 8.34 20.88 4.85
CA LYS A 56 8.48 21.51 6.17
C LYS A 56 7.78 20.68 7.25
N ALA A 57 6.70 20.00 6.91
CA ALA A 57 6.05 19.05 7.82
C ALA A 57 6.99 17.89 8.17
N LEU A 58 7.63 17.27 7.18
CA LEU A 58 8.64 16.22 7.39
C LEU A 58 9.81 16.71 8.25
N ALA A 59 10.40 17.87 7.91
CA ALA A 59 11.50 18.43 8.69
C ALA A 59 11.09 18.72 10.16
N SER A 60 9.85 19.13 10.39
CA SER A 60 9.32 19.37 11.73
C SER A 60 9.07 18.08 12.51
N PHE A 61 8.59 17.01 11.85
CA PHE A 61 8.43 15.70 12.49
C PHE A 61 9.77 15.01 12.75
N ASP A 62 10.76 15.18 11.87
CA ASP A 62 12.14 14.74 12.12
C ASP A 62 12.72 15.42 13.36
N LEU A 63 12.56 16.74 13.46
CA LEU A 63 12.98 17.48 14.65
C LEU A 63 12.25 17.00 15.91
N ALA A 64 10.96 16.69 15.83
CA ALA A 64 10.22 16.13 16.98
C ALA A 64 10.80 14.76 17.40
N LEU A 65 11.13 13.91 16.44
CA LEU A 65 11.74 12.59 16.69
C LEU A 65 13.19 12.71 17.20
N GLU A 66 13.94 13.76 16.91
CA GLU A 66 15.25 13.99 17.55
C GLU A 66 15.12 14.18 19.07
N TYR A 67 14.06 14.86 19.53
CA TYR A 67 13.78 15.03 20.95
C TYR A 67 13.08 13.81 21.58
N GLN A 68 12.30 13.05 20.79
CA GLN A 68 11.57 11.87 21.24
C GLN A 68 11.53 10.76 20.17
N ALA A 69 12.64 10.01 20.05
CA ALA A 69 12.92 9.08 18.93
C ALA A 69 11.90 7.95 18.70
N ASN A 70 11.07 7.62 19.68
CA ASN A 70 10.09 6.53 19.58
C ASN A 70 8.65 7.02 19.79
N ASP A 71 8.37 8.30 19.54
CA ASP A 71 7.01 8.82 19.64
C ASP A 71 6.13 8.27 18.50
N ALA A 72 5.05 7.59 18.87
CA ALA A 72 4.16 6.94 17.92
C ALA A 72 3.34 7.94 17.08
N GLU A 73 3.03 9.11 17.62
CA GLU A 73 2.26 10.14 16.91
C GLU A 73 3.13 10.83 15.87
N ALA A 74 4.32 11.30 16.24
CA ALA A 74 5.26 11.92 15.30
C ALA A 74 5.68 10.96 14.19
N THR A 75 5.95 9.68 14.52
CA THR A 75 6.29 8.65 13.54
C THR A 75 5.14 8.39 12.55
N LEU A 76 3.90 8.28 13.04
CA LEU A 76 2.73 8.06 12.19
C LEU A 76 2.46 9.27 11.28
N LEU A 77 2.53 10.48 11.82
CA LEU A 77 2.30 11.70 11.04
C LEU A 77 3.36 11.88 9.96
N LYS A 78 4.63 11.61 10.27
CA LYS A 78 5.70 11.59 9.27
C LYS A 78 5.39 10.59 8.15
N LYS A 79 5.06 9.34 8.50
CA LYS A 79 4.72 8.29 7.52
C LYS A 79 3.52 8.68 6.64
N GLN A 80 2.50 9.34 7.22
CA GLN A 80 1.35 9.82 6.47
C GLN A 80 1.71 10.92 5.48
N VAL A 81 2.61 11.84 5.83
CA VAL A 81 3.10 12.86 4.87
C VAL A 81 3.89 12.20 3.73
N GLU A 82 4.75 11.22 4.03
CA GLU A 82 5.51 10.48 3.03
C GLU A 82 4.59 9.70 2.06
N TRP A 83 3.55 9.04 2.58
CA TRP A 83 2.54 8.41 1.75
C TRP A 83 1.83 9.43 0.85
N TYR A 84 1.42 10.58 1.39
CA TYR A 84 0.74 11.59 0.59
C TYR A 84 1.61 12.10 -0.57
N GLN A 85 2.86 12.49 -0.30
CA GLN A 85 3.79 12.95 -1.34
C GLN A 85 4.13 11.86 -2.36
N LYS A 86 4.27 10.60 -1.91
CA LYS A 86 4.47 9.45 -2.81
C LYS A 86 3.27 9.25 -3.73
N GLY A 87 2.05 9.34 -3.19
CA GLY A 87 0.82 9.31 -3.97
C GLY A 87 0.82 10.39 -5.06
N GLN A 88 1.09 11.66 -4.70
CA GLN A 88 1.14 12.77 -5.65
C GLN A 88 2.16 12.53 -6.77
N LYS A 89 3.36 12.07 -6.41
CA LYS A 89 4.40 11.75 -7.40
C LYS A 89 4.00 10.62 -8.34
N LEU A 90 3.39 9.57 -7.80
CA LEU A 90 2.91 8.45 -8.62
C LEU A 90 1.80 8.89 -9.59
N MET A 91 0.96 9.85 -9.19
CA MET A 91 -0.02 10.47 -10.10
C MET A 91 0.67 11.25 -11.23
N GLU A 92 1.71 12.03 -10.92
CA GLU A 92 2.51 12.74 -11.94
C GLU A 92 3.21 11.78 -12.91
N GLU A 93 3.63 10.61 -12.41
CA GLU A 93 4.25 9.53 -13.20
C GLU A 93 3.23 8.68 -13.98
N GLY A 94 1.92 8.91 -13.82
CA GLY A 94 0.86 8.11 -14.44
C GLY A 94 0.70 6.70 -13.85
N LYS A 95 1.24 6.45 -12.66
CA LYS A 95 1.15 5.18 -11.93
C LYS A 95 -0.03 5.19 -10.98
N GLU A 96 -1.21 5.38 -11.54
CA GLU A 96 -2.44 5.68 -10.81
C GLU A 96 -2.81 4.60 -9.79
N LYS A 97 -2.61 3.32 -10.14
CA LYS A 97 -2.90 2.22 -9.21
C LYS A 97 -1.98 2.24 -7.99
N GLU A 98 -0.68 2.46 -8.21
CA GLU A 98 0.28 2.57 -7.12
C GLU A 98 -0.01 3.80 -6.25
N ALA A 99 -0.46 4.89 -6.85
CA ALA A 99 -0.89 6.09 -6.13
C ALA A 99 -2.14 5.83 -5.28
N GLU A 100 -3.12 5.14 -5.85
CA GLU A 100 -4.36 4.75 -5.16
C GLU A 100 -4.07 3.89 -3.93
N ASP A 101 -3.26 2.85 -4.07
CA ASP A 101 -2.89 1.96 -2.96
C ASP A 101 -2.21 2.75 -1.83
N VAL A 102 -1.31 3.67 -2.20
CA VAL A 102 -0.61 4.53 -1.24
C VAL A 102 -1.57 5.51 -0.52
N TYR A 103 -2.55 6.07 -1.21
CA TYR A 103 -3.57 6.92 -0.59
C TYR A 103 -4.53 6.11 0.30
N ILE A 104 -4.87 4.86 -0.07
CA ILE A 104 -5.67 3.95 0.76
C ILE A 104 -4.94 3.61 2.05
N ASP A 105 -3.64 3.29 2.00
CA ASP A 105 -2.80 3.07 3.19
C ASP A 105 -2.86 4.28 4.14
N LEU A 106 -2.77 5.49 3.59
CA LEU A 106 -2.89 6.73 4.35
C LEU A 106 -4.27 6.84 5.03
N ILE A 107 -5.36 6.67 4.27
CA ILE A 107 -6.74 6.81 4.74
C ILE A 107 -7.06 5.78 5.83
N THR A 108 -6.67 4.53 5.61
CA THR A 108 -7.00 3.39 6.49
C THR A 108 -6.12 3.29 7.73
N SER A 109 -4.95 3.97 7.75
CA SER A 109 -4.08 3.98 8.92
C SER A 109 -4.82 4.43 10.19
N LYS A 110 -4.66 3.69 11.30
CA LYS A 110 -5.35 4.02 12.55
C LYS A 110 -4.74 5.29 13.18
N ASN A 111 -5.58 6.25 13.56
CA ASN A 111 -5.19 7.59 14.07
C ASN A 111 -4.48 8.48 13.02
N GLY A 112 -3.75 9.52 13.48
CA GLY A 112 -2.99 10.43 12.64
C GLY A 112 -3.75 11.67 12.17
N SER A 113 -3.29 12.28 11.07
CA SER A 113 -3.79 13.55 10.55
C SER A 113 -5.13 13.37 9.82
N LYS A 114 -6.20 13.96 10.36
CA LYS A 114 -7.50 14.03 9.67
C LYS A 114 -7.43 14.85 8.39
N THR A 115 -6.60 15.90 8.37
CA THR A 115 -6.41 16.77 7.22
C THR A 115 -5.82 16.00 6.04
N LEU A 116 -4.74 15.23 6.27
CA LEU A 116 -4.12 14.42 5.20
C LEU A 116 -5.06 13.35 4.65
N LYS A 117 -5.86 12.71 5.51
CA LYS A 117 -6.85 11.73 5.05
C LYS A 117 -7.88 12.37 4.14
N LYS A 118 -8.41 13.52 4.54
CA LYS A 118 -9.35 14.28 3.73
C LYS A 118 -8.72 14.73 2.41
N GLN A 119 -7.48 15.23 2.43
CA GLN A 119 -6.75 15.62 1.23
C GLN A 119 -6.54 14.41 0.30
N ALA A 120 -6.18 13.23 0.83
CA ALA A 120 -6.02 12.01 0.04
C ALA A 120 -7.36 11.54 -0.58
N GLU A 121 -8.46 11.61 0.17
CA GLU A 121 -9.81 11.36 -0.35
C GLU A 121 -10.16 12.33 -1.49
N GLU A 122 -9.84 13.62 -1.33
CA GLU A 122 -10.03 14.64 -2.37
C GLU A 122 -9.17 14.39 -3.62
N GLN A 123 -7.91 13.94 -3.47
CA GLN A 123 -7.06 13.55 -4.61
C GLN A 123 -7.68 12.39 -5.40
N LEU A 124 -8.18 11.36 -4.70
CA LEU A 124 -8.86 10.21 -5.32
C LEU A 124 -10.17 10.63 -6.01
N GLU A 125 -10.95 11.53 -5.41
CA GLU A 125 -12.16 12.06 -6.01
C GLU A 125 -11.90 12.95 -7.23
N MET A 126 -10.88 13.80 -7.17
CA MET A 126 -10.49 14.69 -8.26
C MET A 126 -10.02 13.87 -9.47
N TRP A 127 -9.25 12.81 -9.23
CA TRP A 127 -8.84 11.87 -10.27
C TRP A 127 -10.04 11.13 -10.87
N GLY A 128 -10.93 10.61 -10.03
CA GLY A 128 -12.16 9.92 -10.47
C GLY A 128 -13.15 10.80 -11.25
N LYS A 129 -13.09 12.13 -11.08
CA LYS A 129 -13.92 13.12 -11.80
C LYS A 129 -13.22 13.69 -13.05
N GLY A 130 -11.89 13.61 -13.15
CA GLY A 130 -11.06 14.17 -14.23
C GLY A 130 -11.18 13.46 -15.58
N GLU A 131 -11.62 12.20 -15.61
CA GLU A 131 -11.68 11.39 -16.84
C GLU A 131 -13.09 11.11 -17.40
N ARG A 132 -14.12 11.85 -16.96
CA ARG A 132 -15.47 11.68 -17.54
C ARG A 132 -15.80 12.72 -18.62
N LYS A 133 -14.98 12.85 -19.67
CA LYS A 133 -15.41 13.50 -20.93
C LYS A 133 -14.56 13.14 -22.17
N THR A 134 -15.06 12.19 -22.97
CA THR A 134 -14.81 11.98 -24.43
C THR A 134 -13.37 11.62 -24.82
N THR A 135 -13.06 10.37 -25.16
CA THR A 135 -13.38 9.83 -26.49
C THR A 135 -13.52 8.31 -26.43
N SER A 136 -14.74 7.83 -26.69
CA SER A 136 -15.00 6.47 -27.11
C SER A 136 -14.30 6.24 -28.45
N THR A 137 -13.30 5.36 -28.52
CA THR A 137 -13.08 4.34 -29.57
C THR A 137 -11.88 3.47 -29.16
N THR A 138 -12.19 2.29 -28.64
CA THR A 138 -11.45 1.02 -28.80
C THR A 138 -10.04 0.90 -28.21
N SER A 139 -9.98 0.40 -26.97
CA SER A 139 -9.39 -0.92 -26.67
C SER A 139 -9.72 -1.31 -25.23
N GLU A 140 -11.00 -1.60 -24.97
CA GLU A 140 -11.39 -2.43 -23.82
C GLU A 140 -10.77 -3.82 -24.01
N LYS A 141 -9.72 -4.09 -23.23
CA LYS A 141 -9.54 -5.43 -22.68
C LYS A 141 -9.84 -5.28 -21.19
N SER A 142 -11.13 -5.28 -20.85
CA SER A 142 -11.58 -5.34 -19.46
C SER A 142 -10.88 -6.53 -18.80
N SER A 143 -9.96 -6.28 -17.87
CA SER A 143 -9.50 -7.36 -16.99
C SER A 143 -10.75 -7.86 -16.25
N VAL A 144 -11.07 -9.15 -16.39
CA VAL A 144 -12.19 -9.79 -15.69
C VAL A 144 -12.01 -9.70 -14.16
N TRP A 145 -10.78 -9.45 -13.70
CA TRP A 145 -10.41 -9.30 -12.30
C TRP A 145 -9.97 -7.88 -11.93
N ASN A 146 -10.34 -7.42 -10.74
CA ASN A 146 -9.94 -6.14 -10.15
C ASN A 146 -9.97 -6.23 -8.61
N ASP A 147 -9.51 -5.17 -7.94
CA ASP A 147 -9.39 -5.14 -6.48
C ASP A 147 -10.72 -5.21 -5.73
N ASN A 148 -11.80 -4.63 -6.29
CA ASN A 148 -13.13 -4.77 -5.68
C ASN A 148 -13.56 -6.24 -5.66
N LYS A 149 -13.27 -7.00 -6.72
CA LYS A 149 -13.50 -8.44 -6.78
C LYS A 149 -12.58 -9.20 -5.83
N GLN A 150 -11.34 -8.76 -5.64
CA GLN A 150 -10.45 -9.34 -4.64
C GLN A 150 -10.98 -9.13 -3.22
N LYS A 151 -11.44 -7.93 -2.89
CA LYS A 151 -12.05 -7.62 -1.59
C LYS A 151 -13.31 -8.45 -1.35
N ALA A 152 -14.19 -8.52 -2.35
CA ALA A 152 -15.40 -9.33 -2.28
C ALA A 152 -15.08 -10.83 -2.12
N LEU A 153 -14.00 -11.31 -2.75
CA LEU A 153 -13.52 -12.68 -2.56
C LEU A 153 -13.00 -12.92 -1.13
N ASP A 154 -12.20 -12.01 -0.59
CA ASP A 154 -11.69 -12.12 0.79
C ASP A 154 -12.83 -12.13 1.82
N GLU A 155 -13.82 -11.24 1.67
CA GLU A 155 -15.02 -11.21 2.51
C GLU A 155 -15.82 -12.51 2.38
N PHE A 156 -16.06 -12.97 1.14
CA PHE A 156 -16.77 -14.22 0.89
C PHE A 156 -16.10 -15.44 1.52
N ILE A 157 -14.77 -15.56 1.43
CA ILE A 157 -14.04 -16.69 2.01
C ILE A 157 -14.13 -16.68 3.53
N SER A 158 -14.03 -15.49 4.14
CA SER A 158 -14.20 -15.33 5.59
C SER A 158 -15.58 -15.76 6.08
N GLU A 159 -16.64 -15.45 5.34
CA GLU A 159 -18.00 -15.90 5.66
C GLU A 159 -18.18 -17.41 5.43
N TRP A 160 -17.68 -17.92 4.31
CA TRP A 160 -17.81 -19.32 3.94
C TRP A 160 -17.09 -20.25 4.92
N GLU A 161 -15.84 -19.94 5.29
CA GLU A 161 -15.07 -20.77 6.23
C GLU A 161 -15.76 -20.85 7.59
N GLN A 162 -16.30 -19.73 8.09
CA GLN A 162 -17.08 -19.67 9.32
C GLN A 162 -18.34 -20.54 9.23
N SER A 163 -19.06 -20.47 8.12
CA SER A 163 -20.29 -21.27 7.91
C SER A 163 -20.04 -22.78 7.92
N MET A 164 -18.82 -23.20 7.59
CA MET A 164 -18.40 -24.60 7.50
C MET A 164 -17.66 -25.11 8.74
N ASP A 165 -17.45 -24.26 9.77
CA ASP A 165 -16.54 -24.53 10.90
C ASP A 165 -15.12 -24.91 10.44
N GLN A 166 -14.61 -24.12 9.49
CA GLN A 166 -13.29 -24.26 8.88
C GLN A 166 -12.52 -22.94 8.98
N HIS A 167 -11.21 -23.00 8.68
CA HIS A 167 -10.35 -21.83 8.61
C HIS A 167 -9.30 -22.06 7.53
N TYR A 168 -9.08 -21.04 6.71
CA TYR A 168 -8.09 -21.03 5.65
C TYR A 168 -7.20 -19.80 5.74
N ASP A 169 -5.91 -20.03 5.70
CA ASP A 169 -4.92 -18.97 5.62
C ASP A 169 -4.70 -18.58 4.15
N LYS A 170 -4.65 -17.28 3.88
CA LYS A 170 -4.39 -16.75 2.55
C LYS A 170 -2.88 -16.73 2.29
N ALA A 171 -2.45 -17.34 1.19
CA ALA A 171 -1.08 -17.22 0.70
C ALA A 171 -0.93 -16.12 -0.36
N TYR A 172 -1.96 -15.91 -1.18
CA TYR A 172 -1.94 -14.93 -2.27
C TYR A 172 -3.36 -14.40 -2.53
N PRO A 173 -3.51 -13.11 -2.91
CA PRO A 173 -2.49 -12.07 -2.93
C PRO A 173 -2.30 -11.47 -1.52
N ASN A 174 -1.10 -10.91 -1.27
CA ASN A 174 -0.74 -10.24 0.00
C ASN A 174 -1.03 -11.10 1.24
N GLY A 175 -0.85 -12.41 1.12
CA GLY A 175 -1.02 -13.39 2.19
C GLY A 175 0.29 -13.68 2.92
N GLN A 176 0.24 -14.66 3.82
CA GLN A 176 1.43 -15.17 4.49
C GLN A 176 2.10 -16.28 3.69
N THR A 177 3.38 -16.54 3.94
CA THR A 177 4.02 -17.73 3.37
C THR A 177 3.41 -18.97 4.01
N ILE A 178 2.90 -19.90 3.19
CA ILE A 178 2.36 -21.18 3.66
C ILE A 178 3.24 -22.32 3.13
N ASN A 179 3.71 -23.19 4.02
CA ASN A 179 4.42 -24.41 3.60
C ASN A 179 3.44 -25.57 3.42
N TYR A 180 3.03 -25.83 2.19
CA TYR A 180 2.17 -26.96 1.84
C TYR A 180 3.02 -28.20 1.51
N TYR A 181 3.28 -29.05 2.51
CA TYR A 181 4.09 -30.28 2.37
C TYR A 181 5.44 -30.07 1.66
N GLY A 182 6.15 -29.00 2.01
CA GLY A 182 7.46 -28.66 1.42
C GLY A 182 7.41 -27.66 0.28
N VAL A 183 6.22 -27.28 -0.21
CA VAL A 183 6.03 -26.22 -1.21
C VAL A 183 5.72 -24.90 -0.50
N ASN A 184 6.54 -23.87 -0.69
CA ASN A 184 6.32 -22.55 -0.09
C ASN A 184 5.46 -21.68 -1.01
N LEU A 185 4.24 -21.39 -0.58
CA LEU A 185 3.31 -20.54 -1.31
C LEU A 185 3.43 -19.08 -0.88
N PRO A 186 3.30 -18.11 -1.81
CA PRO A 186 3.22 -18.30 -3.26
C PRO A 186 4.59 -18.46 -3.94
N GLY A 187 5.70 -18.38 -3.20
CA GLY A 187 7.05 -18.25 -3.76
C GLY A 187 7.49 -19.34 -4.75
N ASP A 188 7.21 -20.61 -4.44
CA ASP A 188 7.60 -21.75 -5.27
C ASP A 188 6.60 -22.01 -6.41
N PHE A 189 5.47 -21.27 -6.46
CA PHE A 189 4.34 -21.58 -7.34
C PHE A 189 4.68 -21.60 -8.83
N GLY A 190 5.54 -20.67 -9.27
CA GLY A 190 5.94 -20.55 -10.68
C GLY A 190 6.78 -21.73 -11.21
N ASP A 191 7.40 -22.49 -10.31
CA ASP A 191 8.27 -23.62 -10.65
C ASP A 191 7.53 -24.98 -10.63
N LEU A 192 6.24 -24.99 -10.26
CA LEU A 192 5.47 -26.22 -10.08
C LEU A 192 4.96 -26.78 -11.40
N SER A 193 5.07 -28.10 -11.55
CA SER A 193 4.32 -28.85 -12.57
C SER A 193 2.95 -29.22 -12.04
N LEU A 194 1.90 -28.61 -12.58
CA LEU A 194 0.52 -28.80 -12.13
C LEU A 194 -0.32 -29.57 -13.16
N SER A 195 -1.27 -30.36 -12.66
CA SER A 195 -2.27 -31.02 -13.47
C SER A 195 -3.68 -30.81 -12.91
N VAL A 196 -4.69 -30.93 -13.77
CA VAL A 196 -6.11 -30.99 -13.38
C VAL A 196 -6.70 -32.29 -13.91
N ASN A 197 -7.16 -33.15 -13.00
CA ASN A 197 -7.62 -34.51 -13.31
C ASN A 197 -6.56 -35.30 -14.11
N GLY A 198 -5.30 -35.20 -13.71
CA GLY A 198 -4.16 -35.86 -14.35
C GLY A 198 -3.74 -35.29 -15.71
N GLN A 199 -4.39 -34.22 -16.20
CA GLN A 199 -3.99 -33.53 -17.43
C GLN A 199 -3.13 -32.31 -17.09
N PRO A 200 -1.89 -32.19 -17.63
CA PRO A 200 -1.05 -31.03 -17.39
C PRO A 200 -1.73 -29.72 -17.78
N ILE A 201 -1.55 -28.68 -16.97
CA ILE A 201 -2.11 -27.34 -17.23
C ILE A 201 -1.03 -26.27 -17.24
N SER A 202 -1.25 -25.21 -18.03
CA SER A 202 -0.49 -23.97 -17.92
C SER A 202 -1.22 -23.01 -16.99
N ILE A 203 -0.53 -22.58 -15.92
CA ILE A 203 -1.06 -21.71 -14.89
C ILE A 203 -0.12 -20.52 -14.68
N SER A 204 -0.64 -19.37 -14.27
CA SER A 204 0.14 -18.21 -13.83
C SER A 204 -0.62 -17.41 -12.78
N LEU A 205 0.05 -16.49 -12.10
CA LEU A 205 -0.67 -15.49 -11.31
C LEU A 205 -1.40 -14.51 -12.23
N ILE A 206 -2.47 -13.90 -11.74
CA ILE A 206 -3.18 -12.82 -12.44
C ILE A 206 -2.20 -11.64 -12.66
N GLY A 207 -2.20 -11.07 -13.87
CA GLY A 207 -1.27 -9.99 -14.25
C GLY A 207 0.05 -10.46 -14.89
N GLU A 208 0.36 -11.76 -14.82
CA GLU A 208 1.44 -12.39 -15.58
C GLU A 208 0.96 -12.89 -16.95
N ASN A 209 1.89 -13.13 -17.89
CA ASN A 209 1.70 -13.65 -19.26
C ASN A 209 0.26 -14.11 -19.64
N GLN A 210 -0.46 -13.32 -20.43
CA GLN A 210 -1.88 -13.52 -20.79
C GLN A 210 -2.19 -14.71 -21.74
N SER A 211 -1.26 -15.66 -21.92
CA SER A 211 -1.42 -16.83 -22.82
C SER A 211 -1.63 -18.15 -22.07
N THR A 212 -1.75 -18.13 -20.73
CA THR A 212 -1.92 -19.32 -19.88
C THR A 212 -3.40 -19.71 -19.76
N THR A 213 -3.64 -21.00 -19.54
CA THR A 213 -5.00 -21.57 -19.48
C THR A 213 -5.71 -21.18 -18.17
N TYR A 214 -5.00 -21.12 -17.05
CA TYR A 214 -5.56 -20.74 -15.75
C TYR A 214 -4.78 -19.55 -15.16
N GLN A 215 -5.47 -18.46 -14.84
CA GLN A 215 -4.89 -17.32 -14.12
C GLN A 215 -5.35 -17.33 -12.67
N VAL A 216 -4.42 -17.45 -11.71
CA VAL A 216 -4.71 -17.51 -10.28
C VAL A 216 -4.90 -16.11 -9.73
N VAL A 217 -6.06 -15.88 -9.14
CA VAL A 217 -6.37 -14.61 -8.46
C VAL A 217 -6.15 -14.69 -6.96
N ALA A 218 -6.28 -15.87 -6.34
CA ALA A 218 -6.05 -16.07 -4.92
C ALA A 218 -5.70 -17.54 -4.58
N MET A 219 -4.96 -17.73 -3.49
CA MET A 219 -4.56 -19.02 -2.95
C MET A 219 -4.87 -19.11 -1.46
N TYR A 220 -5.51 -20.20 -1.04
CA TYR A 220 -5.87 -20.43 0.35
C TYR A 220 -5.54 -21.87 0.76
N SER A 221 -5.12 -22.07 2.01
CA SER A 221 -4.83 -23.40 2.55
C SER A 221 -5.16 -23.47 4.03
N ASN A 222 -5.65 -24.62 4.48
CA ASN A 222 -5.89 -24.89 5.91
C ASN A 222 -4.76 -25.73 6.55
N ILE A 223 -3.60 -25.89 5.89
CA ILE A 223 -2.53 -26.79 6.36
C ILE A 223 -1.92 -26.36 7.70
N GLU A 224 -1.94 -25.07 8.03
CA GLU A 224 -1.39 -24.55 9.28
C GLU A 224 -2.34 -24.72 10.48
N ARG A 225 -3.48 -25.41 10.28
CA ARG A 225 -4.49 -25.68 11.32
C ARG A 225 -4.39 -27.13 11.80
N ASP A 226 -4.63 -27.32 13.11
CA ASP A 226 -4.44 -28.61 13.80
C ASP A 226 -5.24 -29.80 13.22
N TYR A 227 -4.62 -30.97 13.35
CA TYR A 227 -5.04 -32.33 13.02
C TYR A 227 -6.36 -32.75 13.75
N PRO A 228 -7.27 -33.58 13.19
CA PRO A 228 -7.04 -34.65 12.18
C PRO A 228 -7.71 -34.45 10.81
N ARG A 229 -7.99 -33.22 10.38
CA ARG A 229 -8.66 -32.99 9.08
C ARG A 229 -7.66 -33.02 7.92
N SER A 230 -8.10 -33.49 6.75
CA SER A 230 -7.33 -33.37 5.50
C SER A 230 -6.99 -31.90 5.25
N SER A 231 -5.76 -31.65 4.83
CA SER A 231 -5.31 -30.33 4.37
C SER A 231 -5.70 -30.15 2.91
N TYR A 232 -6.22 -28.98 2.59
CA TYR A 232 -6.68 -28.58 1.28
C TYR A 232 -5.95 -27.31 0.86
N TRP A 233 -5.56 -27.27 -0.40
CA TRP A 233 -5.08 -26.07 -1.06
C TRP A 233 -6.04 -25.71 -2.19
N TYR A 234 -6.64 -24.53 -2.08
CA TYR A 234 -7.54 -23.94 -3.07
C TYR A 234 -6.82 -22.88 -3.92
N LEU A 235 -7.07 -22.93 -5.23
CA LEU A 235 -6.74 -21.89 -6.20
C LEU A 235 -8.02 -21.30 -6.77
N PHE A 236 -8.25 -20.02 -6.58
CA PHE A 236 -9.29 -19.26 -7.28
C PHE A 236 -8.69 -18.79 -8.59
N THR A 237 -9.32 -19.14 -9.71
CA THR A 237 -8.74 -18.95 -11.04
C THR A 237 -9.75 -18.40 -12.06
N LEU A 238 -9.22 -17.71 -13.06
CA LEU A 238 -9.91 -17.40 -14.30
C LEU A 238 -9.34 -18.27 -15.41
N LYS A 239 -10.16 -19.18 -15.94
CA LYS A 239 -9.85 -19.97 -17.13
C LYS A 239 -10.50 -19.33 -18.34
N ASP A 240 -9.72 -18.66 -19.18
CA ASP A 240 -10.23 -17.88 -20.32
C ASP A 240 -11.35 -16.89 -19.90
N GLY A 241 -11.19 -16.26 -18.72
CA GLY A 241 -12.19 -15.36 -18.13
C GLY A 241 -13.35 -16.04 -17.40
N THR A 242 -13.44 -17.37 -17.41
CA THR A 242 -14.45 -18.14 -16.67
C THR A 242 -13.96 -18.47 -15.26
N PRO A 243 -14.72 -18.16 -14.19
CA PRO A 243 -14.33 -18.53 -12.83
C PRO A 243 -14.25 -20.04 -12.67
N LYS A 244 -13.11 -20.51 -12.18
CA LYS A 244 -12.84 -21.90 -11.81
C LYS A 244 -12.13 -21.94 -10.47
N ILE A 245 -12.51 -22.89 -9.62
CA ILE A 245 -11.86 -23.11 -8.33
C ILE A 245 -11.24 -24.49 -8.38
N LEU A 246 -9.92 -24.54 -8.30
CA LEU A 246 -9.17 -25.78 -8.24
C LEU A 246 -8.86 -26.10 -6.78
N VAL A 247 -8.93 -27.38 -6.42
CA VAL A 247 -8.60 -27.86 -5.09
C VAL A 247 -7.76 -29.13 -5.17
N THR A 248 -6.75 -29.22 -4.30
CA THR A 248 -6.02 -30.46 -4.05
C THR A 248 -6.00 -30.77 -2.55
N ALA A 249 -6.03 -32.05 -2.23
CA ALA A 249 -5.72 -32.59 -0.90
C ALA A 249 -4.54 -33.58 -0.97
N GLN A 250 -3.75 -33.50 -2.06
CA GLN A 250 -2.60 -34.35 -2.28
C GLN A 250 -1.59 -34.13 -1.14
N ASN A 251 -1.18 -35.22 -0.50
CA ASN A 251 -0.23 -35.23 0.61
C ASN A 251 0.98 -36.15 0.35
N GLN A 252 1.08 -36.73 -0.85
CA GLN A 252 2.16 -37.59 -1.32
C GLN A 252 2.45 -37.26 -2.80
N GLY A 253 3.66 -37.55 -3.27
CA GLY A 253 3.98 -37.44 -4.70
C GLY A 253 3.19 -38.45 -5.54
N ASN A 254 3.10 -38.19 -6.85
CA ASN A 254 2.55 -39.12 -7.85
C ASN A 254 3.62 -39.51 -8.88
N GLU A 255 3.34 -40.54 -9.69
CA GLU A 255 4.26 -41.04 -10.73
C GLU A 255 4.62 -39.97 -11.76
N GLN A 256 3.71 -39.02 -11.99
CA GLN A 256 3.87 -37.92 -12.93
C GLN A 256 4.69 -36.76 -12.35
N GLN A 257 5.07 -36.83 -11.07
CA GLN A 257 5.77 -35.78 -10.32
C GLN A 257 5.08 -34.41 -10.42
N THR A 258 3.74 -34.41 -10.45
CA THR A 258 2.92 -33.20 -10.48
C THR A 258 2.14 -33.03 -9.18
N ILE A 259 1.66 -31.81 -8.94
CA ILE A 259 0.56 -31.59 -7.99
C ILE A 259 -0.73 -31.62 -8.80
N ASP A 260 -1.55 -32.64 -8.56
CA ASP A 260 -2.83 -32.83 -9.25
C ASP A 260 -3.95 -32.13 -8.49
N PHE A 261 -4.71 -31.33 -9.22
CA PHE A 261 -5.87 -30.60 -8.75
C PHE A 261 -7.14 -31.19 -9.37
N THR A 262 -8.27 -30.91 -8.73
CA THR A 262 -9.61 -31.13 -9.29
C THR A 262 -10.40 -29.84 -9.23
N GLU A 263 -11.45 -29.69 -10.05
CA GLU A 263 -12.41 -28.61 -9.83
C GLU A 263 -13.20 -28.91 -8.55
N THR A 264 -13.33 -27.91 -7.66
CA THR A 264 -14.11 -28.07 -6.44
C THR A 264 -15.54 -28.51 -6.75
N GLN A 265 -16.11 -29.33 -5.87
CA GLN A 265 -17.52 -29.71 -5.90
C GLN A 265 -18.34 -28.94 -4.86
N ASN A 266 -17.73 -27.99 -4.14
CA ASN A 266 -18.42 -27.18 -3.15
C ASN A 266 -19.31 -26.14 -3.83
N ALA A 267 -20.62 -26.38 -3.87
CA ALA A 267 -21.58 -25.51 -4.54
C ALA A 267 -21.54 -24.06 -4.04
N ALA A 268 -21.36 -23.84 -2.72
CA ALA A 268 -21.31 -22.49 -2.16
C ALA A 268 -20.10 -21.70 -2.69
N LEU A 269 -18.91 -22.34 -2.74
CA LEU A 269 -17.71 -21.74 -3.34
C LEU A 269 -17.92 -21.42 -4.83
N ILE A 270 -18.47 -22.36 -5.59
CA ILE A 270 -18.71 -22.19 -7.03
C ILE A 270 -19.66 -21.01 -7.29
N GLU A 271 -20.77 -20.95 -6.55
CA GLU A 271 -21.78 -19.91 -6.72
C GLU A 271 -21.29 -18.55 -6.24
N GLY A 272 -20.67 -18.49 -5.05
CA GLY A 272 -20.12 -17.26 -4.49
C GLY A 272 -19.06 -16.63 -5.39
N TYR A 273 -18.10 -17.43 -5.87
CA TYR A 273 -17.07 -16.91 -6.76
C TYR A 273 -17.62 -16.48 -8.12
N ARG A 274 -18.58 -17.24 -8.69
CA ARG A 274 -19.26 -16.83 -9.92
C ARG A 274 -19.97 -15.48 -9.76
N ASN A 275 -20.63 -15.26 -8.63
CA ASN A 275 -21.31 -14.00 -8.34
C ASN A 275 -20.34 -12.83 -8.27
N ILE A 276 -19.18 -13.02 -7.63
CA ILE A 276 -18.10 -12.01 -7.56
C ILE A 276 -17.58 -11.64 -8.96
N ILE A 277 -17.39 -12.61 -9.86
CA ILE A 277 -16.93 -12.30 -11.21
C ILE A 277 -17.97 -11.53 -12.03
N SER A 278 -19.27 -11.77 -11.79
CA SER A 278 -20.36 -11.16 -12.55
C SER A 278 -20.71 -9.71 -12.18
N HIS A 279 -20.15 -9.16 -11.10
CA HIS A 279 -20.40 -7.80 -10.60
C HIS A 279 -19.11 -6.97 -10.55
#